data_AF-A0A971BB29-F1
#
_entry.id   AF-A0A971BB29-F1
#
_cell.length_a   1.000
_cell.length_b   1.000
_cell.length_c   1.000
_cell.angle_alpha   90.00
_cell.angle_beta   90.00
_cell.angle_gamma   90.00
#
_symmetry.space_group_name_H-M   'P 1'
#
loop_
_entity.id
_entity.type
_entity.pdbx_description
1 polymer ?
#
loop_
_entity_poly.entity_id
_entity_poly.type
_entity_poly.pdbx_seq_one_letter_code
_entity_poly.pdbx_strand_id
1 'polypeptide(L)' 'KQRMDAYLKELKVKVNQLVSRHSQLNDVELRQEPFEKTATMKIKRFLINNDKQSGTNQKPDTKLS' A
#
# COMPACT_ATOMS: atom_id res chain seq x y z
N LYS A 1 -19.32 0.60 0.32
CA LYS A 1 -18.07 1.27 -0.13
C LYS A 1 -17.95 2.69 0.42
N GLN A 2 -18.91 3.59 0.18
CA GLN A 2 -18.87 5.00 0.61
C GLN A 2 -18.46 5.27 2.08
N ARG A 3 -18.91 4.46 3.05
CA ARG A 3 -18.54 4.64 4.47
C ARG A 3 -17.04 4.40 4.73
N MET A 4 -16.44 3.45 4.02
CA MET A 4 -15.00 3.15 4.15
C MET A 4 -14.18 4.24 3.47
N ASP A 5 -14.59 4.70 2.30
CA ASP A 5 -13.90 5.79 1.59
C ASP A 5 -13.89 7.09 2.42
N ALA A 6 -15.02 7.39 3.08
CA ALA A 6 -15.10 8.50 4.03
C ALA A 6 -14.15 8.33 5.23
N TYR A 7 -14.08 7.12 5.79
CA TYR A 7 -13.18 6.81 6.90
C TYR A 7 -11.70 6.94 6.52
N LEU A 8 -11.29 6.42 5.36
CA LEU A 8 -9.91 6.56 4.87
C LEU A 8 -9.52 8.03 4.67
N LYS A 9 -10.45 8.84 4.15
CA LYS A 9 -10.25 10.29 4.00
C LYS A 9 -10.09 10.97 5.35
N GLU A 10 -10.94 10.67 6.32
CA GLU A 10 -10.85 11.21 7.68
C GLU A 10 -9.52 10.82 8.34
N LEU A 11 -9.13 9.55 8.22
CA LEU A 11 -7.87 9.04 8.77
C LEU A 11 -6.67 9.79 8.19
N LYS A 12 -6.64 10.01 6.87
CA LYS A 12 -5.60 10.80 6.21
C LYS A 12 -5.52 12.22 6.79
N VAL A 13 -6.66 12.90 6.94
CA VAL A 13 -6.71 14.27 7.49
C VAL A 13 -6.17 14.28 8.92
N LYS A 14 -6.64 13.34 9.76
CA LYS A 14 -6.22 13.25 11.17
C LYS A 14 -4.73 13.01 11.31
N VAL A 15 -4.14 12.11 10.52
CA VAL A 15 -2.70 11.86 10.55
C VAL A 15 -1.92 13.08 10.06
N ASN A 16 -2.36 13.73 8.99
CA ASN A 16 -1.68 14.89 8.41
C ASN A 16 -1.67 16.13 9.32
N GLN A 17 -2.61 16.23 10.26
CA GLN A 17 -2.63 17.26 11.30
C GLN A 17 -1.56 17.04 12.38
N LEU A 18 -1.09 15.80 12.57
CA LEU A 18 -0.13 15.44 13.62
C LEU A 18 1.32 15.45 13.14
N VAL A 19 1.55 15.62 11.84
CA VAL A 19 2.88 15.55 11.23
C VAL A 19 3.23 16.83 10.47
N SER A 20 4.53 17.05 10.28
CA SER A 20 5.05 18.15 9.47
C SER A 20 4.62 18.02 8.00
N ARG A 21 4.61 19.14 7.27
CA ARG A 21 4.24 19.19 5.85
C ARG A 21 4.98 18.17 4.96
N HIS A 22 6.26 17.92 5.22
CA HIS A 22 7.09 17.01 4.44
C HIS A 22 6.82 15.51 4.73
N SER A 23 6.11 15.20 5.82
CA SER A 23 5.76 13.84 6.23
C SER A 23 4.28 13.53 6.04
N GLN A 24 3.52 14.46 5.45
CA GLN A 24 2.11 14.26 5.19
C GLN A 24 1.89 13.13 4.19
N LEU A 25 0.88 12.30 4.48
CA LEU A 25 0.43 11.23 3.62
C LEU A 25 -0.20 11.80 2.35
N ASN A 26 0.20 11.26 1.20
CA ASN A 26 -0.38 11.58 -0.10
C ASN A 26 -1.62 10.73 -0.39
N ASP A 27 -1.65 9.48 0.07
CA ASP A 27 -2.75 8.54 -0.19
C ASP A 27 -2.89 7.51 0.93
N VAL A 28 -4.09 6.96 1.09
CA VAL A 28 -4.42 5.92 2.06
C VAL A 28 -5.37 4.93 1.40
N GLU A 29 -4.90 3.69 1.26
CA GLU A 29 -5.64 2.61 0.61
C GLU A 29 -5.96 1.48 1.60
N LEU A 30 -7.15 0.89 1.47
CA LEU A 30 -7.50 -0.31 2.20
C LEU A 30 -6.93 -1.53 1.48
N ARG A 31 -6.02 -2.25 2.13
CA ARG A 31 -5.53 -3.53 1.66
C ARG A 31 -6.34 -4.66 2.29
N GLN A 32 -6.90 -5.55 1.48
CA GLN A 32 -7.60 -6.74 1.98
C GLN A 32 -6.61 -7.84 2.39
N GLU A 33 -5.54 -7.99 1.62
CA GLU A 33 -4.51 -8.99 1.89
C GLU A 33 -3.51 -8.54 2.96
N PRO A 34 -3.03 -9.45 3.83
CA PRO A 34 -1.93 -9.17 4.73
C PRO A 34 -0.63 -8.79 3.99
N PHE A 35 0.26 -8.09 4.67
CA PHE A 35 1.58 -7.82 4.13
C PHE A 35 2.41 -9.10 4.04
N GLU A 36 3.04 -9.33 2.88
CA GLU A 36 4.06 -10.36 2.76
C GLU A 36 5.23 -10.10 3.72
N LYS A 37 5.69 -11.17 4.37
CA LYS A 37 6.76 -11.11 5.36
C LYS A 37 7.96 -11.95 4.95
N THR A 38 9.15 -11.54 5.41
CA THR A 38 10.37 -12.35 5.34
C THR A 38 10.28 -13.54 6.29
N ALA A 39 11.23 -14.47 6.19
CA ALA A 39 11.38 -15.56 7.17
C ALA A 39 11.53 -15.04 8.61
N THR A 40 12.07 -13.82 8.77
CA THR A 40 12.19 -13.11 10.05
C THR A 40 10.98 -12.22 10.39
N MET A 41 9.84 -12.41 9.72
CA MET A 41 8.56 -11.72 9.96
C MET A 41 8.57 -10.20 9.70
N LYS A 42 9.61 -9.65 9.05
CA LYS A 42 9.63 -8.24 8.61
C LYS A 42 8.79 -8.07 7.35
N ILE A 43 8.08 -6.96 7.23
CA ILE A 43 7.27 -6.63 6.04
C ILE A 43 8.17 -6.40 4.82
N LYS A 44 7.89 -7.10 3.71
CA LYS A 44 8.59 -6.95 2.42
C LYS A 44 8.10 -5.72 1.65
N ARG A 45 8.49 -4.52 2.10
CA ARG A 45 8.01 -3.24 1.52
C ARG A 45 8.28 -3.05 0.03
N PHE A 46 9.35 -3.64 -0.51
CA PHE A 46 9.70 -3.52 -1.93
C PHE A 46 8.67 -4.16 -2.88
N LEU A 47 7.84 -5.09 -2.39
CA LEU A 47 6.78 -5.71 -3.20
C LEU A 47 5.57 -4.79 -3.39
N ILE A 48 5.30 -3.90 -2.43
CA ILE A 48 4.13 -3.01 -2.41
C ILE A 48 4.16 -2.01 -3.57
N ASN A 49 5.34 -1.52 -3.93
CA ASN A 49 5.49 -0.54 -5.01
C ASN A 49 5.35 -1.18 -6.40
N ASN A 50 5.62 -2.49 -6.51
CA ASN A 50 5.45 -3.24 -7.75
C ASN A 50 3.98 -3.59 -8.00
N ASP A 51 3.20 -3.83 -6.94
CA ASP A 51 1.74 -4.04 -7.03
C ASP A 51 1.01 -2.83 -7.63
N LYS A 52 1.51 -1.60 -7.41
CA LYS A 52 0.90 -0.39 -7.97
C LYS A 52 1.08 -0.27 -9.50
N GLN A 53 1.98 -1.05 -10.09
CA GLN A 53 2.21 -1.11 -11.54
C GLN A 53 1.50 -2.30 -12.21
N SER A 54 0.91 -3.22 -11.46
CA SER A 54 0.22 -4.40 -12.03
C SER A 54 -1.22 -4.15 -12.48
N GLY A 55 -1.60 -2.88 -12.67
CA GLY A 55 -2.80 -2.46 -13.39
C GLY A 55 -2.67 -2.51 -14.93
N THR A 56 -1.48 -2.78 -15.49
CA THR A 56 -1.32 -3.02 -16.94
C THR A 56 -0.28 -4.10 -17.23
N ASN A 57 -0.76 -5.19 -17.84
CA ASN A 57 -0.03 -6.30 -18.46
C ASN A 57 0.69 -7.30 -17.55
N GLN A 58 0.00 -8.43 -17.34
CA GLN A 58 0.59 -9.74 -17.08
C GLN A 58 1.69 -10.02 -18.12
N LYS A 59 2.90 -10.38 -17.69
CA LYS A 59 3.88 -11.09 -18.52
C LYS A 59 4.21 -12.41 -17.83
N PRO A 60 4.24 -13.54 -18.57
CA PRO A 60 4.29 -14.88 -18.01
C PRO A 60 5.66 -15.25 -17.45
N ASP A 61 5.63 -16.03 -16.38
CA ASP A 61 6.78 -16.60 -15.67
C ASP A 61 7.79 -17.25 -16.62
N THR A 62 9.03 -16.75 -16.63
CA THR A 62 10.15 -17.50 -17.20
C THR A 62 10.87 -18.20 -16.04
N LYS A 63 10.61 -19.51 -15.88
CA LYS A 63 11.46 -20.40 -15.08
C LYS A 63 12.86 -20.41 -15.70
N LEU A 64 13.88 -20.02 -14.94
CA LEU A 64 15.27 -20.26 -15.32
C LEU A 64 15.71 -21.60 -14.70
N SER A 65 16.22 -22.45 -15.59
CA SER A 65 16.65 -23.85 -15.40
C SER A 65 17.63 -24.08 -14.26
#